data_AF-A0A1U9KRB3-F1
#
_entry.id   AF-A0A1U9KRB3-F1
#
_cell.length_a   1.000
_cell.length_b   1.000
_cell.length_c   1.000
_cell.angle_alpha   90.00
_cell.angle_beta   90.00
_cell.angle_gamma   90.00
#
_symmetry.space_group_name_H-M   'P 1'
#
loop_
_entity.id
_entity.type
_entity.pdbx_description
1 polymer ?
#
loop_
_entity_poly.entity_id
_entity_poly.type
_entity_poly.pdbx_seq_one_letter_code
_entity_poly.pdbx_strand_id
1 'polypeptide(L)'
;MSGSTTTNTGGATATVPGGTAFSALPQQSTPPSSGDGFLGVFGGQFQFLTAEQAWAGAVPIAGGVSLTGSLGGIAPTAPAHLTTKAYVDTAIASVTGAVSQAAGQAQVSATNAANAAEGAANAATLAVTAKIGKAGGAAALSPDGNLMLGTVEFLGVSSSGLPLLIIDVPDSDPGVANALWSNGGALWLSPGAST
;
A
#
# COMPACT_ATOMS: atom_id res chain seq x y z
N MET A 1 79.23 -10.83 -15.45
CA MET A 1 78.07 -11.69 -15.12
C MET A 1 78.57 -12.96 -14.47
N SER A 2 78.23 -13.20 -13.21
CA SER A 2 78.04 -14.56 -12.71
C SER A 2 77.28 -14.46 -11.39
N GLY A 3 75.99 -14.78 -11.44
CA GLY A 3 75.10 -14.77 -10.30
C GLY A 3 75.40 -15.96 -9.41
N SER A 4 75.51 -15.72 -8.11
CA SER A 4 75.52 -16.78 -7.11
C SER A 4 74.09 -17.29 -6.95
N THR A 5 73.80 -18.41 -7.59
CA THR A 5 72.57 -19.17 -7.38
C THR A 5 72.68 -19.84 -6.00
N THR A 6 72.08 -19.23 -4.97
CA THR A 6 71.90 -19.90 -3.69
C THR A 6 70.81 -20.94 -3.86
N THR A 7 71.21 -22.17 -4.16
CA THR A 7 70.34 -23.34 -4.10
C THR A 7 69.86 -23.48 -2.66
N ASN A 8 68.58 -23.19 -2.41
CA ASN A 8 67.94 -23.46 -1.14
C ASN A 8 67.74 -24.99 -1.04
N THR A 9 68.81 -25.70 -0.69
CA THR A 9 68.75 -27.12 -0.35
C THR A 9 67.96 -27.23 0.94
N GLY A 10 66.75 -27.76 0.83
CA GLY A 10 65.76 -27.85 1.90
C GLY A 10 66.39 -28.18 3.25
N GLY A 11 66.04 -27.36 4.25
CA GLY A 11 66.53 -27.53 5.61
C GLY A 11 66.37 -28.97 6.06
N ALA A 12 67.49 -29.62 6.34
CA ALA A 12 67.51 -30.94 6.92
C ALA A 12 66.68 -30.90 8.20
N THR A 13 65.58 -31.64 8.25
CA THR A 13 64.90 -31.90 9.52
C THR A 13 65.89 -32.68 10.36
N ALA A 14 66.37 -32.10 11.45
CA ALA A 14 67.30 -32.75 12.35
C ALA A 14 66.58 -33.92 13.05
N THR A 15 66.54 -35.08 12.39
CA THR A 15 66.04 -36.31 13.00
C THR A 15 67.20 -36.93 13.76
N VAL A 16 67.24 -36.70 15.07
CA VAL A 16 68.08 -37.50 15.98
C VAL A 16 67.59 -38.96 15.88
N PRO A 17 68.45 -39.99 15.81
CA PRO A 17 68.00 -41.38 15.80
C PRO A 17 67.06 -41.65 16.98
N GLY A 18 65.78 -41.92 16.69
CA GLY A 18 64.72 -42.14 17.68
C GLY A 18 63.74 -40.97 17.88
N GLY A 19 63.95 -39.80 17.27
CA GLY A 19 63.03 -38.66 17.33
C GLY A 19 61.94 -38.70 16.26
N THR A 20 60.72 -38.32 16.62
CA THR A 20 59.64 -38.07 15.65
C THR A 20 59.84 -36.70 14.99
N ALA A 21 59.68 -36.62 13.67
CA ALA A 21 59.70 -35.33 12.98
C ALA A 21 58.52 -34.46 13.46
N PHE A 22 58.71 -33.14 13.54
CA PHE A 22 57.63 -32.21 13.92
C PHE A 22 56.41 -32.34 12.99
N SER A 23 56.65 -32.62 11.71
CA SER A 23 55.60 -32.89 10.71
C SER A 23 54.82 -34.19 10.94
N ALA A 24 55.32 -35.09 11.78
CA ALA A 24 54.68 -36.35 12.15
C ALA A 24 53.99 -36.31 13.53
N LEU A 25 54.00 -35.15 14.21
CA LEU A 25 53.25 -34.97 15.46
C LEU A 25 51.74 -34.94 15.18
N PRO A 26 50.91 -35.54 16.05
CA PRO A 26 49.46 -35.55 15.87
C PRO A 26 48.90 -34.12 15.95
N GLN A 27 47.95 -33.80 15.08
CA GLN A 27 47.20 -32.54 15.17
C GLN A 27 46.25 -32.61 16.36
N GLN A 28 46.36 -31.63 17.26
CA GLN A 28 45.50 -31.54 18.43
C GLN A 28 44.19 -30.83 18.07
N SER A 29 43.10 -31.61 17.99
CA SER A 29 41.77 -31.12 17.59
C SER A 29 40.84 -30.82 18.76
N THR A 30 41.28 -31.06 20.00
CA THR A 30 40.50 -30.80 21.22
C THR A 30 41.26 -29.87 22.16
N PRO A 31 40.55 -28.99 22.89
CA PRO A 31 41.17 -28.15 23.90
C PRO A 31 41.85 -29.04 24.95
N PRO A 32 43.14 -28.85 25.25
CA PRO A 32 43.80 -29.59 26.30
C PRO A 32 43.39 -29.09 27.69
N SER A 33 43.83 -29.82 28.71
CA SER A 33 43.53 -29.48 30.10
C SER A 33 44.26 -28.21 30.53
N SER A 34 43.77 -27.55 31.58
CA SER A 34 44.31 -26.30 32.15
C SER A 34 45.81 -26.37 32.55
N GLY A 35 46.38 -27.58 32.65
CA GLY A 35 47.81 -27.79 32.94
C GLY A 35 48.72 -27.91 31.72
N ASP A 36 48.17 -27.95 30.50
CA ASP A 36 48.94 -28.24 29.31
C ASP A 36 49.59 -26.96 28.72
N GLY A 37 50.90 -27.05 28.45
CA GLY A 37 51.69 -25.98 27.86
C GLY A 37 51.78 -26.10 26.35
N PHE A 38 51.57 -24.99 25.64
CA PHE A 38 51.72 -24.89 24.20
C PHE A 38 53.03 -24.21 23.84
N LEU A 39 53.79 -24.81 22.93
CA LEU A 39 54.90 -24.13 22.26
C LEU A 39 54.39 -23.59 20.91
N GLY A 40 54.28 -22.26 20.81
CA GLY A 40 53.91 -21.58 19.57
C GLY A 40 55.04 -20.71 19.05
N VAL A 41 54.97 -20.36 17.76
CA VAL A 41 55.85 -19.36 17.14
C VAL A 41 55.02 -18.10 16.90
N PHE A 42 55.29 -17.04 17.64
CA PHE A 42 54.60 -15.76 17.54
C PHE A 42 55.61 -14.67 17.24
N GLY A 43 55.36 -13.86 16.21
CA GLY A 43 56.30 -12.80 15.80
C GLY A 43 57.72 -13.31 15.45
N GLY A 44 57.85 -14.57 15.04
CA GLY A 44 59.14 -15.21 14.74
C GLY A 44 59.92 -15.73 15.95
N GLN A 45 59.35 -15.68 17.16
CA GLN A 45 59.97 -16.19 18.38
C GLN A 45 59.18 -17.38 18.93
N PHE A 46 59.88 -18.32 19.57
CA PHE A 46 59.25 -19.41 20.30
C PHE A 46 58.75 -18.90 21.65
N GLN A 47 57.49 -19.17 21.97
CA GLN A 47 56.88 -18.80 23.24
C GLN A 47 56.08 -19.98 23.81
N PHE A 48 56.22 -20.19 25.12
CA PHE A 48 55.36 -21.10 25.87
C PHE A 48 54.13 -20.33 26.36
N LEU A 49 52.94 -20.83 26.00
CA LEU A 49 51.65 -20.31 26.45
C LEU A 49 50.92 -21.38 27.27
N THR A 50 50.13 -20.97 28.27
CA THR A 50 49.17 -21.89 28.90
C THR A 50 47.99 -22.14 27.96
N ALA A 51 47.24 -23.22 28.19
CA ALA A 51 46.03 -23.50 27.44
C ALA A 51 45.02 -22.36 27.48
N GLU A 52 44.89 -21.66 28.62
CA GLU A 52 44.01 -20.49 28.72
C GLU A 52 44.50 -19.34 27.85
N GLN A 53 45.82 -19.07 27.82
CA GLN A 53 46.40 -17.98 27.04
C GLN A 53 46.34 -18.25 25.53
N ALA A 54 46.53 -19.50 25.12
CA ALA A 54 46.44 -19.91 23.72
C ALA A 54 44.99 -19.83 23.19
N TRP A 55 43.99 -20.02 24.05
CA TRP A 55 42.58 -20.13 23.64
C TRP A 55 41.71 -18.92 23.99
N ALA A 56 42.20 -17.94 24.76
CA ALA A 56 41.45 -16.76 25.23
C ALA A 56 40.92 -15.80 24.13
N GLY A 57 41.11 -16.11 22.85
CA GLY A 57 40.52 -15.39 21.72
C GLY A 57 40.13 -16.28 20.54
N ALA A 58 40.22 -17.60 20.70
CA ALA A 58 39.83 -18.53 19.64
C ALA A 58 38.30 -18.64 19.61
N VAL A 59 37.70 -18.27 18.48
CA VAL A 59 36.28 -18.53 18.22
C VAL A 59 36.19 -19.93 17.61
N PRO A 60 35.54 -20.91 18.28
CA PRO A 60 35.37 -22.22 17.68
C PRO A 60 34.46 -22.10 16.46
N ILE A 61 34.99 -22.45 15.30
CA ILE A 61 34.29 -22.39 14.00
C ILE A 61 33.47 -23.65 13.70
N ALA A 62 33.47 -24.63 14.62
CA ALA A 62 32.76 -25.88 14.53
C ALA A 62 32.13 -26.25 15.88
N GLY A 63 30.96 -26.88 15.83
CA GLY A 63 30.11 -27.09 17.01
C GLY A 63 29.27 -25.85 17.33
N GLY A 64 28.04 -26.04 17.80
CA GLY A 64 27.08 -24.95 18.06
C GLY A 64 27.49 -24.05 19.23
N VAL A 65 28.50 -23.22 19.03
CA VAL A 65 28.99 -22.29 20.05
C VAL A 65 28.08 -21.07 20.11
N SER A 66 27.58 -20.78 21.31
CA SER A 66 26.86 -19.55 21.59
C SER A 66 27.83 -18.45 22.00
N LEU A 67 27.76 -17.32 21.30
CA LEU A 67 28.46 -16.11 21.68
C LEU A 67 27.54 -15.27 22.56
N THR A 68 28.01 -14.85 23.74
CA THR A 68 27.20 -14.12 24.73
C THR A 68 27.36 -12.60 24.63
N GLY A 69 28.14 -12.10 23.66
CA GLY A 69 28.39 -10.68 23.43
C GLY A 69 27.90 -10.17 22.08
N SER A 70 27.85 -8.85 21.92
CA SER A 70 27.46 -8.20 20.66
C SER A 70 28.44 -8.55 19.54
N LEU A 71 27.91 -9.09 18.44
CA LEU A 71 28.64 -9.30 17.20
C LEU A 71 28.56 -8.04 16.35
N GLY A 72 29.69 -7.34 16.21
CA GLY A 72 29.87 -6.27 15.24
C GLY A 72 30.30 -6.80 13.88
N GLY A 73 30.08 -6.03 12.80
CA GLY A 73 30.44 -6.47 11.46
C GLY A 73 30.20 -5.42 10.37
N ILE A 74 30.51 -5.81 9.14
CA ILE A 74 30.27 -5.02 7.92
C ILE A 74 28.82 -5.16 7.45
N ALA A 75 28.39 -4.28 6.54
CA ALA A 75 27.07 -4.38 5.93
C ALA A 75 26.89 -5.73 5.21
N PRO A 76 25.74 -6.40 5.36
CA PRO A 76 25.47 -7.66 4.69
C PRO A 76 25.43 -7.46 3.17
N THR A 77 26.11 -8.34 2.42
CA THR A 77 26.12 -8.35 0.95
C THR A 77 25.48 -9.60 0.36
N ALA A 78 25.11 -10.57 1.20
CA ALA A 78 24.34 -11.75 0.82
C ALA A 78 23.24 -12.05 1.86
N PRO A 79 22.15 -12.72 1.49
CA PRO A 79 20.99 -12.93 2.38
C PRO A 79 21.29 -13.67 3.68
N ALA A 80 22.30 -14.56 3.67
CA ALA A 80 22.67 -15.36 4.85
C ALA A 80 23.66 -14.63 5.79
N HIS A 81 24.05 -13.39 5.50
CA HIS A 81 24.94 -12.63 6.36
C HIS A 81 24.21 -12.15 7.61
N LEU A 82 24.92 -12.13 8.75
CA LEU A 82 24.45 -11.43 9.94
C LEU A 82 24.23 -9.95 9.61
N THR A 83 23.10 -9.41 10.04
CA THR A 83 22.73 -8.01 9.81
C THR A 83 23.14 -7.14 10.99
N THR A 84 23.67 -5.95 10.72
CA THR A 84 23.91 -4.95 11.75
C THR A 84 22.65 -4.14 12.04
N LYS A 85 22.56 -3.53 13.24
CA LYS A 85 21.44 -2.63 13.57
C LYS A 85 21.31 -1.47 12.58
N ALA A 86 22.44 -0.88 12.17
CA ALA A 86 22.45 0.23 11.22
C ALA A 86 21.84 -0.15 9.85
N TYR A 87 22.10 -1.37 9.38
CA TYR A 87 21.49 -1.88 8.15
C TYR A 87 19.97 -2.00 8.30
N VAL A 88 19.49 -2.58 9.41
CA VAL A 88 18.06 -2.74 9.69
C VAL A 88 17.36 -1.38 9.83
N ASP A 89 17.94 -0.44 10.58
CA ASP A 89 17.38 0.91 10.74
C ASP A 89 17.23 1.63 9.39
N THR A 90 18.25 1.52 8.51
CA THR A 90 18.21 2.10 7.16
C THR A 90 17.09 1.50 6.31
N ALA A 91 16.95 0.17 6.34
CA ALA A 91 15.88 -0.53 5.62
C ALA A 91 14.49 -0.12 6.13
N ILE A 92 14.32 -0.04 7.45
CA ILE A 92 13.06 0.40 8.08
C ILE A 92 12.73 1.84 7.68
N ALA A 93 13.70 2.75 7.71
CA ALA A 93 13.50 4.14 7.31
C ALA A 93 13.06 4.26 5.84
N SER A 94 13.69 3.48 4.94
CA SER A 94 13.33 3.44 3.52
C SER A 94 11.88 2.94 3.32
N VAL A 95 11.52 1.83 3.96
CA VAL A 95 10.15 1.28 3.89
C VAL A 95 9.14 2.26 4.45
N THR A 96 9.44 2.88 5.59
CA THR A 96 8.57 3.88 6.22
C THR A 96 8.33 5.06 5.28
N GLY A 97 9.37 5.59 4.65
CA GLY A 97 9.24 6.68 3.67
C GLY A 97 8.43 6.30 2.43
N ALA A 98 8.57 5.07 1.94
CA ALA A 98 7.76 4.57 0.82
C ALA A 98 6.28 4.44 1.20
N VAL A 99 5.98 3.91 2.39
CA VAL A 99 4.62 3.77 2.90
C VAL A 99 3.97 5.13 3.11
N SER A 100 4.68 6.11 3.69
CA SER A 100 4.15 7.47 3.86
C SER A 100 3.82 8.15 2.52
N GLN A 101 4.67 7.98 1.51
CA GLN A 101 4.40 8.50 0.16
C GLN A 101 3.19 7.83 -0.50
N ALA A 102 3.08 6.50 -0.36
CA ALA A 102 1.95 5.75 -0.90
C ALA A 102 0.63 6.15 -0.21
N ALA A 103 0.64 6.30 1.12
CA ALA A 103 -0.51 6.77 1.89
C ALA A 103 -0.94 8.19 1.47
N GLY A 104 0.01 9.11 1.28
CA GLY A 104 -0.26 10.46 0.79
C GLY A 104 -0.90 10.46 -0.61
N GLN A 105 -0.38 9.65 -1.54
CA GLN A 105 -0.96 9.51 -2.89
C GLN A 105 -2.37 8.92 -2.87
N ALA A 106 -2.62 7.93 -1.99
CA ALA A 106 -3.94 7.35 -1.82
C ALA A 106 -4.94 8.38 -1.28
N GLN A 107 -4.54 9.19 -0.29
CA GLN A 107 -5.38 10.25 0.25
C GLN A 107 -5.72 11.32 -0.81
N VAL A 108 -4.73 11.78 -1.59
CA VAL A 108 -4.95 12.74 -2.69
C VAL A 108 -5.91 12.16 -3.73
N SER A 109 -5.74 10.89 -4.09
CA SER A 109 -6.61 10.21 -5.06
C SER A 109 -8.05 10.10 -4.56
N ALA A 110 -8.25 9.80 -3.26
CA ALA A 110 -9.56 9.76 -2.64
C ALA A 110 -10.24 11.14 -2.62
N THR A 111 -9.50 12.20 -2.27
CA THR A 111 -10.00 13.58 -2.32
C THR A 111 -10.39 13.99 -3.75
N ASN A 112 -9.55 13.68 -4.74
CA ASN A 112 -9.85 13.98 -6.14
C ASN A 112 -11.12 13.26 -6.63
N ALA A 113 -11.31 12.00 -6.23
CA ALA A 113 -12.50 11.23 -6.56
C ALA A 113 -13.77 11.84 -5.92
N ALA A 114 -13.70 12.27 -4.65
CA ALA A 114 -14.81 12.95 -3.98
C ALA A 114 -15.20 14.25 -4.69
N ASN A 115 -14.20 15.10 -4.98
CA ASN A 115 -14.42 16.36 -5.70
C ASN A 115 -15.02 16.14 -7.10
N ALA A 116 -14.58 15.09 -7.82
CA ALA A 116 -15.12 14.76 -9.13
C ALA A 116 -16.59 14.31 -9.06
N ALA A 117 -16.97 13.54 -8.03
CA ALA A 117 -18.35 13.11 -7.81
C ALA A 117 -19.27 14.31 -7.50
N GLU A 118 -18.83 15.22 -6.63
CA GLU A 118 -19.57 16.46 -6.34
C GLU A 118 -19.69 17.35 -7.59
N GLY A 119 -18.61 17.50 -8.35
CA GLY A 119 -18.61 18.23 -9.61
C GLY A 119 -19.62 17.66 -10.62
N ALA A 120 -19.69 16.33 -10.74
CA ALA A 120 -20.66 15.66 -11.60
C ALA A 120 -22.12 15.87 -11.13
N ALA A 121 -22.38 15.78 -9.82
CA ALA A 121 -23.71 16.01 -9.26
C ALA A 121 -24.19 17.47 -9.48
N ASN A 122 -23.28 18.43 -9.29
CA ASN A 122 -23.56 19.84 -9.55
C ASN A 122 -23.81 20.12 -11.04
N ALA A 123 -23.00 19.55 -11.92
CA ALA A 123 -23.18 19.69 -13.37
C ALA A 123 -24.52 19.10 -13.84
N ALA A 124 -24.91 17.93 -13.32
CA ALA A 124 -26.20 17.31 -13.61
C ALA A 124 -27.37 18.21 -13.13
N THR A 125 -27.27 18.74 -11.91
CA THR A 125 -28.27 19.65 -11.35
C THR A 125 -28.42 20.90 -12.21
N LEU A 126 -27.31 21.56 -12.54
CA LEU A 126 -27.31 22.75 -13.41
C LEU A 126 -27.91 22.46 -14.79
N ALA A 127 -27.56 21.33 -15.40
CA ALA A 127 -28.09 20.93 -16.68
C ALA A 127 -29.61 20.74 -16.64
N VAL A 128 -30.14 20.08 -15.60
CA VAL A 128 -31.59 19.89 -15.42
C VAL A 128 -32.28 21.22 -15.14
N THR A 129 -31.77 22.03 -14.21
CA THR A 129 -32.33 23.34 -13.86
C THR A 129 -32.35 24.28 -15.06
N ALA A 130 -31.32 24.26 -15.91
CA ALA A 130 -31.27 25.07 -17.13
C ALA A 130 -32.36 24.70 -18.16
N LYS A 131 -32.93 23.48 -18.06
CA LYS A 131 -34.01 23.00 -18.93
C LYS A 131 -35.39 23.25 -18.36
N ILE A 132 -35.55 23.47 -17.07
CA ILE A 132 -36.87 23.71 -16.45
C ILE A 132 -37.42 25.06 -16.94
N GLY A 133 -38.69 25.07 -17.39
CA GLY A 133 -39.39 26.29 -17.81
C GLY A 133 -38.92 26.89 -19.13
N LYS A 134 -38.09 26.18 -19.91
CA LYS A 134 -37.70 26.59 -21.27
C LYS A 134 -38.53 25.84 -22.31
N ALA A 135 -38.80 26.49 -23.44
CA ALA A 135 -39.41 25.82 -24.60
C ALA A 135 -38.51 24.66 -25.05
N GLY A 136 -39.10 23.47 -25.26
CA GLY A 136 -38.35 22.23 -25.55
C GLY A 136 -37.49 21.72 -24.39
N GLY A 137 -37.76 22.18 -23.17
CA GLY A 137 -37.04 21.84 -21.95
C GLY A 137 -37.61 20.62 -21.21
N ALA A 138 -37.28 20.53 -19.92
CA ALA A 138 -37.74 19.46 -19.03
C ALA A 138 -39.07 19.85 -18.37
N ALA A 139 -39.95 18.87 -18.19
CA ALA A 139 -41.21 19.03 -17.48
C ALA A 139 -41.35 17.98 -16.36
N ALA A 140 -42.10 18.32 -15.33
CA ALA A 140 -42.39 17.40 -14.23
C ALA A 140 -43.46 16.38 -14.67
N LEU A 141 -43.20 15.11 -14.36
CA LEU A 141 -44.13 14.02 -14.58
C LEU A 141 -44.54 13.41 -13.24
N SER A 142 -45.77 12.94 -13.15
CA SER A 142 -46.24 12.12 -12.03
C SER A 142 -45.67 10.71 -12.11
N PRO A 143 -45.82 9.87 -11.05
CA PRO A 143 -45.42 8.47 -11.10
C PRO A 143 -46.06 7.66 -12.24
N ASP A 144 -47.25 8.07 -12.69
CA ASP A 144 -47.98 7.46 -13.81
C ASP A 144 -47.54 8.01 -15.19
N GLY A 145 -46.59 8.96 -15.22
CA GLY A 145 -46.07 9.55 -16.44
C GLY A 145 -46.90 10.72 -16.99
N ASN A 146 -47.87 11.22 -16.22
CA ASN A 146 -48.71 12.36 -16.62
C ASN A 146 -47.99 13.69 -16.35
N LEU A 147 -48.25 14.69 -17.20
CA LEU A 147 -47.65 16.02 -17.11
C LEU A 147 -48.25 16.81 -15.93
N MET A 148 -47.39 17.42 -15.11
CA MET A 148 -47.79 18.13 -13.89
C MET A 148 -47.66 19.65 -13.99
N LEU A 149 -48.58 20.37 -13.37
CA LEU A 149 -48.47 21.80 -13.01
C LEU A 149 -48.65 21.92 -11.49
N GLY A 150 -47.56 22.24 -10.78
CA GLY A 150 -47.54 22.21 -9.32
C GLY A 150 -47.81 20.78 -8.81
N THR A 151 -48.90 20.60 -8.07
CA THR A 151 -49.31 19.30 -7.52
C THR A 151 -50.43 18.62 -8.33
N VAL A 152 -50.83 19.20 -9.46
CA VAL A 152 -51.97 18.73 -10.26
C VAL A 152 -51.48 18.14 -11.57
N GLU A 153 -51.98 16.95 -11.91
CA GLU A 153 -51.86 16.40 -13.25
C GLU A 153 -52.84 17.12 -14.18
N PHE A 154 -52.37 17.62 -15.32
CA PHE A 154 -53.24 18.35 -16.25
C PHE A 154 -53.34 17.69 -17.62
N LEU A 155 -52.32 16.95 -18.05
CA LEU A 155 -52.33 16.23 -19.32
C LEU A 155 -51.70 14.85 -19.14
N GLY A 156 -52.38 13.80 -19.58
CA GLY A 156 -51.94 12.44 -19.32
C GLY A 156 -52.55 11.41 -20.25
N VAL A 157 -52.35 10.15 -19.90
CA VAL A 157 -52.95 9.01 -20.59
C VAL A 157 -53.61 8.10 -19.56
N SER A 158 -54.83 7.64 -19.82
CA SER A 158 -55.53 6.69 -18.97
C SER A 158 -54.81 5.34 -18.95
N SER A 159 -55.17 4.48 -18.01
CA SER A 159 -54.73 3.07 -17.99
C SER A 159 -55.09 2.29 -19.26
N SER A 160 -56.07 2.77 -20.03
CA SER A 160 -56.48 2.21 -21.32
C SER A 160 -55.82 2.86 -22.54
N GLY A 161 -54.88 3.79 -22.35
CA GLY A 161 -54.16 4.44 -23.44
C GLY A 161 -54.87 5.67 -24.04
N LEU A 162 -55.94 6.18 -23.41
CA LEU A 162 -56.68 7.33 -23.91
C LEU A 162 -56.11 8.64 -23.35
N PRO A 163 -55.93 9.69 -24.18
CA PRO A 163 -55.48 10.98 -23.68
C PRO A 163 -56.49 11.56 -22.69
N LEU A 164 -55.99 12.07 -21.57
CA LEU A 164 -56.76 12.74 -20.54
C LEU A 164 -56.31 14.20 -20.43
N LEU A 165 -57.27 15.11 -20.38
CA LEU A 165 -57.06 16.52 -20.09
C LEU A 165 -57.91 16.87 -18.86
N ILE A 166 -57.26 17.33 -17.80
CA ILE A 166 -57.94 17.76 -16.57
C ILE A 166 -58.01 19.28 -16.61
N ILE A 167 -59.24 19.81 -16.58
CA ILE A 167 -59.52 21.24 -16.57
C ILE A 167 -60.39 21.51 -15.35
N ASP A 168 -59.92 22.41 -14.48
CA ASP A 168 -60.76 22.92 -13.41
C ASP A 168 -61.75 23.92 -14.00
N VAL A 169 -63.04 23.71 -13.75
CA VAL A 169 -64.12 24.54 -14.29
C VAL A 169 -65.02 24.99 -13.13
N PRO A 170 -65.59 26.21 -13.19
CA PRO A 170 -66.50 26.69 -12.16
C PRO A 170 -67.69 25.75 -11.95
N ASP A 171 -68.19 25.70 -10.71
CA ASP A 171 -69.38 24.96 -10.29
C ASP A 171 -70.70 25.70 -10.59
N SER A 172 -70.60 26.89 -11.17
CA SER A 172 -71.71 27.78 -11.52
C SER A 172 -71.35 28.60 -12.75
N ASP A 173 -72.38 29.11 -13.45
CA ASP A 173 -72.20 29.92 -14.64
C ASP A 173 -71.35 31.18 -14.33
N PRO A 174 -70.16 31.35 -14.94
CA PRO A 174 -69.29 32.49 -14.69
C PRO A 174 -69.79 33.80 -15.32
N GLY A 175 -70.85 33.78 -16.13
CA GLY A 175 -71.36 34.96 -16.84
C GLY A 175 -70.44 35.46 -17.96
N VAL A 176 -69.50 34.65 -18.41
CA VAL A 176 -68.56 34.96 -19.52
C VAL A 176 -68.95 34.12 -20.72
N ALA A 177 -69.36 34.77 -21.81
CA ALA A 177 -69.86 34.07 -23.00
C ALA A 177 -68.85 33.01 -23.51
N ASN A 178 -69.36 31.80 -23.76
CA ASN A 178 -68.61 30.62 -24.19
C ASN A 178 -67.61 30.04 -23.16
N ALA A 179 -67.60 30.51 -21.91
CA ALA A 179 -66.82 29.87 -20.87
C ALA A 179 -67.41 28.50 -20.50
N LEU A 180 -66.53 27.51 -20.31
CA LEU A 180 -66.90 26.18 -19.86
C LEU A 180 -67.15 26.21 -18.35
N TRP A 181 -68.25 25.62 -17.89
CA TRP A 181 -68.58 25.44 -16.47
C TRP A 181 -69.32 24.12 -16.26
N SER A 182 -69.40 23.66 -15.01
CA SER A 182 -70.07 22.42 -14.63
C SER A 182 -71.15 22.69 -13.61
N ASN A 183 -72.30 22.03 -13.73
CA ASN A 183 -73.35 22.05 -12.69
C ASN A 183 -73.32 20.80 -11.80
N GLY A 184 -72.21 20.06 -11.81
CA GLY A 184 -72.05 18.79 -11.08
C GLY A 184 -72.61 17.56 -11.79
N GLY A 185 -73.26 17.71 -12.95
CA GLY A 185 -73.78 16.58 -13.75
C GLY A 185 -73.51 16.67 -15.26
N ALA A 186 -73.26 17.87 -15.78
CA ALA A 186 -72.89 18.10 -17.18
C ALA A 186 -71.98 19.32 -17.32
N LEU A 187 -71.24 19.36 -18.43
CA LEU A 187 -70.49 20.53 -18.88
C LEU A 187 -71.37 21.43 -19.73
N TRP A 188 -71.30 22.74 -19.47
CA TRP A 188 -72.10 23.77 -20.11
C TRP A 188 -71.22 24.87 -20.68
N LEU A 189 -71.73 25.56 -21.70
CA LEU A 189 -71.18 26.82 -22.17
C LEU A 189 -72.04 27.95 -21.62
N SER A 190 -71.40 28.92 -20.97
CA SER A 190 -72.07 30.13 -20.48
C SER A 190 -72.62 30.96 -21.65
N PRO A 191 -73.87 31.45 -21.61
CA PRO A 191 -74.41 32.38 -22.60
C PRO A 191 -73.81 33.79 -22.45
N GLY A 192 -73.05 34.07 -21.39
CA GLY A 192 -72.60 35.41 -21.01
C GLY A 192 -73.58 36.10 -20.06
N ALA A 193 -73.18 37.26 -19.54
CA ALA A 193 -74.02 38.06 -18.65
C ALA A 193 -75.35 38.40 -19.33
N SER A 194 -76.46 38.08 -18.67
CA SER A 194 -77.79 38.54 -19.06
C SER A 194 -77.80 40.07 -18.96
N THR A 195 -77.77 40.74 -20.11
CA THR A 195 -77.97 42.20 -20.21
C THR A 195 -79.40 42.57 -19.88
#